data_AF-A0AAN7RKN6-F1
#
_entry.id   AF-A0AAN7RKN6-F1
#
_cell.length_a   1.000
_cell.length_b   1.000
_cell.length_c   1.000
_cell.angle_alpha   90.00
_cell.angle_beta   90.00
_cell.angle_gamma   90.00
#
_symmetry.space_group_name_H-M   'P 1'
#
loop_
_entity.id
_entity.type
_entity.pdbx_description
1 polymer ?
#
loop_
_entity_poly.entity_id
_entity_poly.type
_entity_poly.pdbx_seq_one_letter_code
_entity_poly.pdbx_strand_id
1 'polypeptide(L)'
;MHPGRLPRSKVFCSPETSNAGLGHPCAMSPGDLPAPVFYMNTFHAQDDEQVFFHCSIDRQTPATRIVFCKDGVEVYSLKAQQGQLSYVVVLKVNPGSSGMYTCGYQHRNESNWVRSSALSASWNLTVTGETWHWGTGRHCSRPP
;
A
#
# COMPACT_ATOMS: atom_id res chain seq x y z
N MET A 1 -44.29 34.71 11.62
CA MET A 1 -43.26 34.64 12.68
C MET A 1 -42.54 33.30 12.53
N HIS A 2 -41.23 33.30 12.27
CA HIS A 2 -40.30 32.14 12.27
C HIS A 2 -39.82 31.82 13.71
N PRO A 3 -38.96 30.80 13.98
CA PRO A 3 -38.75 29.46 13.38
C PRO A 3 -38.53 28.34 14.45
N GLY A 4 -38.31 27.05 14.07
CA GLY A 4 -37.95 26.00 15.05
C GLY A 4 -37.56 24.59 14.52
N ARG A 5 -36.30 24.46 14.06
CA ARG A 5 -35.30 23.35 14.24
C ARG A 5 -35.64 21.87 13.87
N LEU A 6 -34.85 21.32 12.92
CA LEU A 6 -34.69 19.91 12.47
C LEU A 6 -34.24 18.90 13.55
N PRO A 7 -34.32 17.58 13.25
CA PRO A 7 -33.10 16.78 13.35
C PRO A 7 -32.80 15.78 12.19
N ARG A 8 -31.53 15.82 11.77
CA ARG A 8 -30.64 14.73 11.30
C ARG A 8 -31.24 13.58 10.50
N SER A 9 -31.27 13.76 9.18
CA SER A 9 -31.27 12.67 8.21
C SER A 9 -30.00 11.83 8.40
N LYS A 10 -30.16 10.60 8.89
CA LYS A 10 -29.07 9.61 8.95
C LYS A 10 -28.55 9.39 7.53
N VAL A 11 -27.31 9.78 7.28
CA VAL A 11 -26.56 9.33 6.11
C VAL A 11 -26.29 7.84 6.34
N PHE A 12 -26.92 6.99 5.54
CA PHE A 12 -26.68 5.56 5.56
C PHE A 12 -25.55 5.28 4.56
N CYS A 13 -24.31 5.29 5.06
CA CYS A 13 -23.22 4.67 4.34
C CYS A 13 -23.44 3.16 4.44
N SER A 14 -23.91 2.54 3.36
CA SER A 14 -23.79 1.09 3.26
C SER A 14 -22.29 0.76 3.28
N PRO A 15 -21.84 -0.20 4.11
CA PRO A 15 -20.51 -0.74 3.96
C PRO A 15 -20.52 -1.51 2.64
N GLU A 16 -19.86 -0.99 1.60
CA GLU A 16 -19.41 -1.89 0.55
C GLU A 16 -18.51 -2.91 1.23
N THR A 17 -19.00 -4.14 1.24
CA THR A 17 -18.22 -5.31 1.61
C THR A 17 -17.13 -5.39 0.54
N SER A 18 -16.04 -4.66 0.79
CA SER A 18 -14.81 -4.77 0.03
C SER A 18 -14.49 -6.24 0.00
N ASN A 19 -14.55 -6.83 -1.20
CA ASN A 19 -14.03 -8.15 -1.44
C ASN A 19 -12.63 -8.15 -0.84
N ALA A 20 -12.48 -8.84 0.29
CA ALA A 20 -11.20 -9.22 0.83
C ALA A 20 -10.55 -10.11 -0.23
N GLY A 21 -9.91 -9.48 -1.21
CA GLY A 21 -9.05 -10.16 -2.15
C GLY A 21 -8.10 -10.98 -1.31
N LEU A 22 -7.95 -12.26 -1.67
CA LEU A 22 -6.98 -13.17 -1.09
C LEU A 22 -5.56 -12.69 -1.41
N GLY A 23 -5.19 -11.48 -0.97
CA GLY A 23 -3.83 -11.04 -0.94
C GLY A 23 -3.09 -11.90 0.07
N HIS A 24 -1.92 -12.36 -0.30
CA HIS A 24 -1.10 -13.16 0.61
C HIS A 24 -0.70 -12.25 1.77
N PRO A 25 -0.90 -12.68 3.04
CA PRO A 25 -0.43 -11.89 4.16
C PRO A 25 1.07 -11.67 4.03
N CYS A 26 1.55 -10.49 4.42
CA CYS A 26 2.98 -10.22 4.46
C CYS A 26 3.63 -11.05 5.55
N ALA A 27 4.03 -12.27 5.18
CA ALA A 27 4.69 -13.25 6.04
C ALA A 27 6.16 -12.88 6.27
N MET A 28 6.38 -11.77 6.97
CA MET A 28 7.71 -11.23 7.31
C MET A 28 8.06 -11.45 8.79
N SER A 29 7.21 -12.12 9.57
CA SER A 29 7.33 -12.25 11.03
C SER A 29 8.17 -13.45 11.51
N PRO A 30 8.94 -13.28 12.61
CA PRO A 30 9.65 -12.08 13.03
C PRO A 30 11.01 -12.08 12.32
N GLY A 31 11.17 -11.23 11.32
CA GLY A 31 12.39 -11.27 10.52
C GLY A 31 13.63 -10.92 11.34
N ASP A 32 14.53 -11.88 11.48
CA ASP A 32 15.80 -11.73 12.22
C ASP A 32 16.88 -10.97 11.44
N LEU A 33 16.62 -10.67 10.16
CA LEU A 33 17.55 -9.96 9.30
C LEU A 33 17.27 -8.44 9.34
N PRO A 34 18.31 -7.59 9.14
CA PRO A 34 18.17 -6.14 9.19
C PRO A 34 17.05 -5.60 8.29
N ALA A 35 16.31 -4.60 8.77
CA ALA A 35 15.24 -3.98 7.99
C ALA A 35 15.81 -3.22 6.78
N PRO A 36 15.20 -3.34 5.59
CA PRO A 36 15.55 -2.49 4.45
C PRO A 36 15.05 -1.06 4.65
N VAL A 37 15.55 -0.15 3.81
CA VAL A 37 15.05 1.22 3.78
C VAL A 37 14.05 1.38 2.64
N PHE A 38 12.86 1.88 2.99
CA PHE A 38 11.79 2.12 2.03
C PHE A 38 11.61 3.62 1.80
N TYR A 39 11.43 4.00 0.54
CA TYR A 39 11.18 5.36 0.09
C TYR A 39 10.07 5.38 -0.94
N MET A 40 9.34 6.50 -0.96
CA MET A 40 8.32 6.80 -1.95
C MET A 40 8.56 8.21 -2.47
N ASN A 41 8.31 8.44 -3.77
CA ASN A 41 8.52 9.76 -4.37
C ASN A 41 7.49 10.81 -3.91
N THR A 42 6.27 10.39 -3.55
CA THR A 42 5.21 11.27 -3.04
C THR A 42 4.30 10.54 -2.04
N PHE A 43 3.78 11.24 -1.03
CA PHE A 43 2.82 10.72 -0.05
C PHE A 43 1.37 11.00 -0.40
N HIS A 44 1.16 11.83 -1.43
CA HIS A 44 -0.14 12.25 -1.91
C HIS A 44 -0.16 12.07 -3.42
N ALA A 45 -1.17 11.39 -3.93
CA ALA A 45 -1.33 11.17 -5.35
C ALA A 45 -2.79 11.31 -5.77
N GLN A 46 -3.02 11.69 -7.02
CA GLN A 46 -4.35 11.62 -7.63
C GLN A 46 -4.61 10.24 -8.24
N ASP A 47 -5.87 9.96 -8.54
CA ASP A 47 -6.22 8.84 -9.41
C ASP A 47 -5.46 8.93 -10.74
N ASP A 48 -5.11 7.78 -11.33
CA ASP A 48 -4.30 7.64 -12.55
C ASP A 48 -2.85 8.18 -12.49
N GLU A 49 -2.39 8.69 -11.35
CA GLU A 49 -0.99 9.09 -11.15
C GLU A 49 -0.07 7.86 -11.00
N GLN A 50 1.25 8.05 -11.18
CA GLN A 50 2.25 7.03 -10.94
C GLN A 50 3.12 7.38 -9.73
N VAL A 51 3.21 6.43 -8.80
CA VAL A 51 4.03 6.56 -7.59
C VAL A 51 5.15 5.54 -7.64
N PHE A 52 6.38 5.98 -7.35
CA PHE A 52 7.56 5.14 -7.34
C PHE A 52 7.83 4.65 -5.92
N PHE A 53 7.87 3.34 -5.77
CA PHE A 53 8.28 2.64 -4.56
C PHE A 53 9.72 2.20 -4.72
N HIS A 54 10.56 2.53 -3.74
CA HIS A 54 11.97 2.20 -3.75
C HIS A 54 12.36 1.50 -2.45
N CYS A 55 12.79 0.25 -2.54
CA CYS A 55 13.32 -0.54 -1.43
C CYS A 55 14.82 -0.74 -1.61
N SER A 56 15.60 -0.32 -0.62
CA SER A 56 17.06 -0.41 -0.59
C SER A 56 17.53 -1.42 0.47
N ILE A 57 18.47 -2.28 0.10
CA ILE A 57 19.10 -3.26 0.99
C ILE A 57 20.61 -3.04 1.08
N ASP A 58 21.21 -3.51 2.18
CA ASP A 58 22.66 -3.48 2.35
C ASP A 58 23.38 -4.47 1.41
N ARG A 59 24.63 -4.15 1.04
CA ARG A 59 25.46 -4.99 0.16
C ARG A 59 25.68 -6.41 0.65
N GLN A 60 25.71 -6.58 1.97
CA GLN A 60 26.00 -7.85 2.63
C GLN A 60 24.75 -8.71 2.78
N THR A 61 23.58 -8.19 2.38
CA THR A 61 22.30 -8.87 2.52
C THR A 61 22.12 -9.91 1.42
N PRO A 62 21.99 -11.20 1.74
CA PRO A 62 21.78 -12.25 0.74
C PRO A 62 20.30 -12.33 0.33
N ALA A 63 19.70 -11.22 -0.10
CA ALA A 63 18.30 -11.22 -0.51
C ALA A 63 18.10 -12.14 -1.73
N THR A 64 17.01 -12.89 -1.72
CA THR A 64 16.54 -13.72 -2.86
C THR A 64 15.19 -13.23 -3.38
N ARG A 65 14.43 -12.53 -2.54
CA ARG A 65 13.12 -11.99 -2.86
C ARG A 65 12.92 -10.67 -2.11
N ILE A 66 12.37 -9.68 -2.79
CA ILE A 66 11.93 -8.40 -2.22
C ILE A 66 10.42 -8.36 -2.25
N VAL A 67 9.81 -7.82 -1.21
CA VAL A 67 8.37 -7.78 -1.00
C VAL A 67 7.97 -6.35 -0.66
N PHE A 68 6.92 -5.85 -1.32
CA PHE A 68 6.24 -4.63 -0.94
C PHE A 68 4.87 -4.98 -0.39
N CYS A 69 4.58 -4.42 0.76
CA CYS A 69 3.38 -4.69 1.55
C CYS A 69 2.54 -3.43 1.62
N LYS A 70 1.22 -3.60 1.56
CA LYS A 70 0.21 -2.58 1.82
C LYS A 70 -0.70 -3.09 2.91
N ASP A 71 -0.82 -2.36 4.02
CA ASP A 71 -1.71 -2.70 5.14
C ASP A 71 -1.51 -4.15 5.65
N GLY A 72 -0.26 -4.63 5.60
CA GLY A 72 0.10 -6.00 6.00
C GLY A 72 -0.17 -7.08 4.94
N VAL A 73 -0.58 -6.71 3.73
CA VAL A 73 -0.84 -7.62 2.61
C VAL A 73 0.19 -7.41 1.51
N GLU A 74 0.72 -8.50 0.94
CA GLU A 74 1.69 -8.41 -0.14
C GLU A 74 1.00 -7.88 -1.41
N VAL A 75 1.55 -6.79 -1.97
CA VAL A 75 1.05 -6.17 -3.21
C VAL A 75 2.04 -6.30 -4.38
N TYR A 76 3.34 -6.37 -4.10
CA TYR A 76 4.36 -6.65 -5.11
C TYR A 76 5.44 -7.57 -4.56
N SER A 77 5.98 -8.42 -5.43
CA SER A 77 7.20 -9.17 -5.14
C SER A 77 8.14 -9.23 -6.33
N LEU A 78 9.43 -9.09 -6.04
CA LEU A 78 10.51 -9.09 -7.01
C LEU A 78 11.52 -10.18 -6.64
N LYS A 79 12.14 -10.78 -7.65
CA LYS A 79 13.31 -11.64 -7.44
C LYS A 79 14.54 -10.75 -7.24
N ALA A 80 15.25 -10.95 -6.14
CA ALA A 80 16.50 -10.25 -5.91
C ALA A 80 17.59 -10.76 -6.86
N GLN A 81 18.37 -9.84 -7.43
CA GLN A 81 19.48 -10.17 -8.32
C GLN A 81 20.80 -9.96 -7.58
N GLN A 82 21.81 -10.77 -7.88
CA GLN A 82 23.11 -10.64 -7.25
C GLN A 82 23.72 -9.27 -7.53
N GLY A 83 24.14 -8.55 -6.48
CA GLY A 83 24.70 -7.21 -6.59
C GLY A 83 23.67 -6.08 -6.73
N GLN A 84 22.38 -6.39 -6.88
CA GLN A 84 21.33 -5.38 -6.91
C GLN A 84 20.92 -4.98 -5.48
N LEU A 85 21.06 -3.69 -5.17
CA LEU A 85 20.78 -3.12 -3.86
C LEU A 85 19.51 -2.28 -3.82
N SER A 86 19.03 -1.86 -4.99
CA SER A 86 17.92 -0.95 -5.17
C SER A 86 16.84 -1.63 -6.02
N TYR A 87 15.63 -1.64 -5.49
CA TYR A 87 14.48 -2.29 -6.10
C TYR A 87 13.34 -1.29 -6.22
N VAL A 88 12.92 -1.05 -7.46
CA VAL A 88 11.92 -0.03 -7.77
C VAL A 88 10.69 -0.66 -8.38
N VAL A 89 9.52 -0.24 -7.92
CA VAL A 89 8.21 -0.59 -8.48
C VAL A 89 7.45 0.69 -8.79
N VAL A 90 6.69 0.68 -9.89
CA VAL A 90 5.76 1.76 -10.22
C VAL A 90 4.35 1.32 -9.86
N LEU A 91 3.76 1.99 -8.88
CA LEU A 91 2.34 1.87 -8.54
C LEU A 91 1.55 2.78 -9.48
N LYS A 92 0.61 2.18 -10.22
CA LYS A 92 -0.45 2.93 -10.91
C LYS A 92 -1.55 3.21 -9.88
N VAL A 93 -1.72 4.47 -9.52
CA VAL A 93 -2.63 4.88 -8.46
C VAL A 93 -4.06 4.68 -8.90
N ASN A 94 -4.86 4.16 -7.98
CA ASN A 94 -6.31 4.04 -8.08
C ASN A 94 -6.94 4.42 -6.73
N PRO A 95 -8.27 4.57 -6.61
CA PRO A 95 -8.91 4.95 -5.34
C PRO A 95 -8.63 3.98 -4.19
N GLY A 96 -8.37 2.70 -4.51
CA GLY A 96 -7.99 1.67 -3.55
C GLY A 96 -6.51 1.66 -3.17
N SER A 97 -5.69 2.59 -3.67
CA SER A 97 -4.24 2.61 -3.44
C SER A 97 -3.84 3.31 -2.13
N SER A 98 -4.76 3.99 -1.46
CA SER A 98 -4.49 4.59 -0.15
C SER A 98 -4.17 3.51 0.90
N GLY A 99 -3.14 3.71 1.72
CA GLY A 99 -2.77 2.80 2.80
C GLY A 99 -1.32 2.90 3.24
N MET A 100 -0.95 2.04 4.20
CA MET A 100 0.39 1.98 4.76
C MET A 100 1.27 1.01 3.98
N TYR A 101 2.32 1.54 3.37
CA TYR A 101 3.28 0.78 2.60
C TYR A 101 4.56 0.51 3.38
N THR A 102 5.05 -0.71 3.28
CA THR A 102 6.36 -1.14 3.79
C THR A 102 7.06 -2.02 2.75
N CYS A 103 8.36 -2.20 2.90
CA CYS A 103 9.08 -3.23 2.16
C CYS A 103 9.88 -4.14 3.09
N GLY A 104 10.21 -5.32 2.58
CA GLY A 104 10.98 -6.34 3.26
C GLY A 104 11.70 -7.22 2.24
N TYR A 105 12.64 -8.04 2.70
CA TYR A 105 13.25 -9.06 1.87
C TYR A 105 13.28 -10.41 2.56
N GLN A 106 13.41 -11.44 1.74
CA GLN A 106 13.60 -12.82 2.18
C GLN A 106 14.88 -13.38 1.60
N HIS A 107 15.61 -14.12 2.43
CA HIS A 107 16.70 -14.98 2.02
C HIS A 107 16.23 -16.42 2.05
N ARG A 108 16.30 -17.09 0.90
CA ARG A 108 16.12 -18.54 0.79
C ARG A 108 17.47 -19.17 0.57
N ASN A 109 17.89 -20.04 1.50
CA ASN A 109 19.13 -20.80 1.34
C ASN A 109 18.93 -22.03 0.44
N GLU A 110 20.02 -22.76 0.17
CA GLU A 110 20.03 -23.96 -0.66
C GLU A 110 19.11 -25.08 -0.13
N SER A 111 18.94 -25.16 1.19
CA SER A 111 18.03 -26.08 1.86
C SER A 111 16.56 -25.62 1.86
N ASN A 112 16.22 -24.58 1.09
CA ASN A 112 14.90 -23.96 1.01
C ASN A 112 14.36 -23.36 2.31
N TRP A 113 15.23 -23.15 3.30
CA TRP A 113 14.88 -22.44 4.51
C TRP A 113 14.78 -20.94 4.20
N VAL A 114 13.65 -20.34 4.55
CA VAL A 114 13.37 -18.93 4.32
C VAL A 114 13.55 -18.16 5.61
N ARG A 115 14.39 -17.13 5.56
CA ARG A 115 14.52 -16.11 6.61
C ARG A 115 14.01 -14.79 6.08
N SER A 116 13.19 -14.12 6.86
CA SER A 116 12.65 -12.80 6.54
C SER A 116 13.47 -11.71 7.21
N SER A 117 13.46 -10.52 6.62
CA SER A 117 13.89 -9.29 7.28
C SER A 117 12.78 -8.74 8.17
N ALA A 118 13.17 -7.93 9.16
CA ALA A 118 12.23 -6.96 9.71
C ALA A 118 11.66 -6.08 8.56
N LEU A 119 10.42 -5.63 8.71
CA LEU A 119 9.83 -4.68 7.77
C LEU A 119 10.50 -3.32 7.92
N SER A 120 10.57 -2.58 6.82
CA SER A 120 10.99 -1.18 6.82
C SER A 120 10.08 -0.31 7.69
N ALA A 121 10.52 0.92 7.95
CA ALA A 121 9.59 1.97 8.36
C ALA A 121 8.42 2.09 7.36
N SER A 122 7.23 2.34 7.88
CA SER A 122 6.02 2.46 7.07
C SER A 122 5.83 3.86 6.56
N TRP A 123 5.28 3.97 5.35
CA TRP A 123 4.91 5.23 4.72
C TRP A 123 3.47 5.17 4.26
N ASN A 124 2.69 6.19 4.61
CA ASN A 124 1.27 6.26 4.25
C ASN A 124 1.10 6.99 2.91
N LEU A 125 0.50 6.34 1.93
CA LEU A 125 0.06 6.98 0.69
C LEU A 125 -1.41 7.38 0.83
N THR A 126 -1.70 8.64 0.55
CA THR A 126 -3.07 9.15 0.50
C THR A 126 -3.44 9.45 -0.94
N VAL A 127 -4.52 8.85 -1.43
CA VAL A 127 -5.05 9.13 -2.76
C VAL A 127 -6.24 10.06 -2.64
N THR A 128 -6.16 11.20 -3.30
CA THR A 128 -7.34 12.04 -3.53
C THR A 128 -8.00 11.55 -4.81
N GLY A 129 -9.27 11.14 -4.71
CA GLY A 129 -10.04 10.78 -5.90
C GLY A 129 -10.57 12.03 -6.57
N GLU A 130 -10.41 12.13 -7.88
CA GLU A 130 -11.26 13.02 -8.67
C GLU A 130 -12.66 12.41 -8.70
N THR A 131 -13.53 12.80 -7.77
CA THR A 131 -14.97 12.50 -7.88
C THR A 131 -15.57 13.30 -9.03
N TRP A 132 -15.44 12.83 -10.28
CA TRP A 132 -16.25 13.31 -11.40
C TRP A 132 -16.67 12.18 -12.34
N HIS A 133 -17.85 11.59 -12.06
CA HIS A 133 -18.71 11.03 -13.10
C HIS A 133 -20.08 11.70 -13.03
N TRP A 134 -20.27 12.76 -13.81
CA TRP A 134 -21.61 13.19 -14.22
C TRP A 134 -21.93 12.48 -15.52
N GLY A 135 -22.87 11.54 -15.48
CA GLY A 135 -23.35 10.89 -16.70
C GLY A 135 -24.13 9.59 -16.56
N THR A 136 -24.51 9.17 -15.34
CA THR A 136 -25.82 8.64 -14.91
C THR A 136 -25.65 7.78 -13.65
N GLY A 137 -26.14 8.28 -12.51
CA GLY A 137 -26.69 7.39 -11.47
C GLY A 137 -26.06 7.33 -10.07
N ARG A 138 -25.60 8.44 -9.48
CA ARG A 138 -25.91 8.90 -8.08
C ARG A 138 -24.86 9.89 -7.58
N HIS A 139 -25.35 11.08 -7.25
CA HIS A 139 -24.58 12.23 -6.78
C HIS A 139 -24.51 12.26 -5.26
N CYS A 140 -23.29 12.25 -4.71
CA CYS A 140 -23.04 12.57 -3.31
C CYS A 140 -22.33 13.93 -3.25
N SER A 141 -23.11 15.01 -3.30
CA SER A 141 -22.60 16.36 -3.05
C SER A 141 -22.69 16.69 -1.56
N ARG A 142 -21.64 17.34 -1.04
CA ARG A 142 -21.59 17.91 0.32
C ARG A 142 -22.63 19.03 0.47
N PRO A 143 -23.49 19.06 1.51
CA PRO A 143 -24.26 20.26 1.82
C PRO A 143 -23.33 21.32 2.46
N PRO A 144 -23.66 22.63 2.33
CA PRO A 144 -22.74 23.75 2.57
C PRO A 144 -22.12 23.77 3.98
#